data_AF-A0A1V5HMV8-F1
#
_entry.id   AF-A0A1V5HMV8-F1
#
_cell.length_a   1.000
_cell.length_b   1.000
_cell.length_c   1.000
_cell.angle_alpha   90.00
_cell.angle_beta   90.00
_cell.angle_gamma   90.00
#
_symmetry.space_group_name_H-M   'P 1'
#
loop_
_entity.id
_entity.type
_entity.pdbx_description
1 polymer ?
#
loop_
_entity_poly.entity_id
_entity_poly.type
_entity_poly.pdbx_seq_one_letter_code
_entity_poly.pdbx_strand_id
1 'polypeptide(L)'
;MKEYRIDYDMFTTAEIVKIFAFFALIESTKKRSVSPSLLVEKYQEYRTILNNKSLEKKYDKMLFTNTKVSIYETIKQAKEKLNHAP
;
A
#
# COMPACT_ATOMS: atom_id res chain seq x y z
N MET A 1 -5.87 17.01 8.16
CA MET A 1 -5.39 15.63 8.41
C MET A 1 -5.99 14.73 7.33
N LYS A 2 -5.24 13.82 6.71
CA LYS A 2 -5.83 12.86 5.76
C LYS A 2 -6.53 11.78 6.56
N GLU A 3 -7.83 11.61 6.38
CA GLU A 3 -8.59 10.56 7.08
C GLU A 3 -8.45 9.24 6.31
N TYR A 4 -7.69 8.29 6.86
CA TYR A 4 -7.75 6.90 6.42
C TYR A 4 -8.81 6.17 7.23
N ARG A 5 -9.84 5.70 6.53
CA ARG A 5 -10.99 4.98 7.12
C ARG A 5 -10.68 3.48 7.12
N ILE A 6 -9.91 3.07 8.12
CA ILE A 6 -9.63 1.66 8.43
C ILE A 6 -10.69 1.18 9.43
N ASP A 7 -11.07 -0.10 9.31
CA ASP A 7 -11.95 -0.73 10.27
C ASP A 7 -11.12 -1.25 11.45
N TYR A 8 -11.21 -0.58 12.59
CA TYR A 8 -10.36 -0.87 13.75
C TYR A 8 -10.76 -2.18 14.46
N ASP A 9 -11.98 -2.67 14.26
CA ASP A 9 -12.45 -3.92 14.85
C ASP A 9 -12.00 -5.15 14.04
N MET A 10 -11.60 -4.95 12.79
CA MET A 10 -11.10 -6.02 11.91
C MET A 10 -9.62 -6.38 12.12
N PHE A 11 -8.85 -5.53 12.80
CA PHE A 11 -7.39 -5.66 12.86
C PHE A 11 -6.87 -5.42 14.27
N THR A 12 -5.79 -6.12 14.62
CA THR A 12 -5.03 -5.82 15.83
C THR A 12 -4.31 -4.47 15.69
N THR A 13 -3.95 -3.86 16.82
CA THR A 13 -3.17 -2.61 16.82
C THR A 13 -1.88 -2.72 16.00
N ALA A 14 -1.19 -3.86 16.09
CA ALA A 14 0.04 -4.09 15.34
C ALA A 14 -0.19 -4.13 13.82
N GLU A 15 -1.30 -4.74 13.38
CA GLU A 15 -1.70 -4.78 11.97
C GLU A 15 -2.12 -3.41 11.45
N ILE A 16 -2.87 -2.65 12.26
CA ILE A 16 -3.26 -1.27 11.94
C ILE A 16 -2.01 -0.41 11.69
N VAL A 17 -1.01 -0.49 12.58
CA VAL A 17 0.26 0.23 12.42
C VAL A 17 0.94 -0.15 11.09
N LYS A 18 0.97 -1.44 10.72
CA LYS A 18 1.54 -1.91 9.45
C LYS A 18 0.77 -1.39 8.24
N ILE A 19 -0.56 -1.36 8.30
CA ILE A 19 -1.41 -0.81 7.22
C ILE A 19 -1.09 0.68 7.02
N PHE A 20 -1.05 1.47 8.09
CA PHE A 20 -0.70 2.89 8.01
C PHE A 20 0.73 3.12 7.50
N ALA A 21 1.70 2.33 7.97
CA ALA A 21 3.07 2.40 7.50
C ALA A 21 3.16 2.11 5.99
N PHE A 22 2.41 1.12 5.51
CA PHE A 22 2.32 0.81 4.08
C PHE A 22 1.69 1.96 3.27
N PHE A 23 0.60 2.56 3.74
CA PHE A 23 0.00 3.73 3.07
C PHE A 23 0.95 4.91 3.00
N ALA A 24 1.69 5.20 4.08
CA ALA A 24 2.70 6.25 4.10
C ALA A 24 3.84 5.97 3.10
N LEU A 25 4.26 4.70 2.99
CA LEU A 25 5.27 4.28 2.02
C LEU A 25 4.79 4.53 0.58
N ILE A 26 3.58 4.08 0.24
CA ILE A 26 2.97 4.28 -1.08
C ILE A 26 2.82 5.77 -1.38
N GLU A 27 2.33 6.57 -0.44
CA GLU A 27 2.22 8.02 -0.62
C GLU A 27 3.58 8.68 -0.88
N SER A 28 4.64 8.20 -0.21
CA SER A 28 5.98 8.77 -0.38
C SER A 28 6.53 8.64 -1.79
N THR A 29 6.04 7.66 -2.57
CA THR A 29 6.45 7.46 -3.97
C THR A 29 6.12 8.67 -4.86
N LYS A 30 5.15 9.51 -4.46
CA LYS A 30 4.82 10.77 -5.14
C LYS A 30 5.93 11.81 -5.07
N LYS A 31 6.77 11.76 -4.02
CA LYS A 31 7.79 12.78 -3.72
C LYS A 31 9.21 12.27 -3.91
N ARG A 32 9.42 10.97 -3.77
CA ARG A 32 10.75 10.35 -3.85
C ARG A 32 10.69 8.97 -4.48
N SER A 33 11.80 8.58 -5.09
CA SER A 33 12.00 7.20 -5.51
C SER A 33 12.08 6.28 -4.29
N VAL A 34 11.38 5.15 -4.35
CA VAL A 34 11.41 4.08 -3.34
C VAL A 34 11.85 2.80 -4.06
N SER A 35 12.65 1.97 -3.39
CA SER A 35 13.13 0.71 -3.96
C SER A 35 11.95 -0.18 -4.40
N PRO A 36 11.94 -0.69 -5.66
CA PRO A 36 10.93 -1.63 -6.12
C PRO A 36 10.81 -2.89 -5.26
N SER A 37 11.93 -3.43 -4.76
CA SER A 37 11.93 -4.61 -3.89
C SER A 37 11.23 -4.34 -2.56
N LEU A 38 11.50 -3.19 -1.94
CA LEU A 38 10.86 -2.76 -0.69
C LEU A 38 9.35 -2.57 -0.89
N LEU A 39 8.92 -1.98 -2.00
CA LEU A 39 7.49 -1.79 -2.30
C LEU A 39 6.77 -3.14 -2.41
N VAL A 40 7.37 -4.11 -3.10
CA VAL A 40 6.79 -5.45 -3.28
C VAL A 40 6.78 -6.25 -1.99
N GLU A 41 7.84 -6.19 -1.18
CA GLU A 41 7.90 -6.83 0.14
C GLU A 41 6.79 -6.31 1.05
N LYS A 42 6.70 -4.99 1.23
CA LYS A 42 5.70 -4.38 2.12
C LYS A 42 4.28 -4.57 1.61
N TYR A 43 4.09 -4.69 0.29
CA TYR A 43 2.81 -5.07 -0.28
C TYR A 43 2.40 -6.50 0.06
N GLN A 44 3.35 -7.45 0.08
CA GLN A 44 3.06 -8.83 0.50
C GLN A 44 2.64 -8.88 1.97
N GLU A 45 3.37 -8.19 2.86
CA GLU A 45 2.99 -8.06 4.27
C GLU A 45 1.57 -7.48 4.44
N TYR A 46 1.29 -6.38 3.74
CA TYR A 46 -0.03 -5.75 3.73
C TYR A 46 -1.13 -6.70 3.24
N ARG A 47 -0.90 -7.45 2.17
CA ARG A 47 -1.88 -8.41 1.64
C ARG A 47 -2.15 -9.57 2.59
N THR A 48 -1.13 -10.06 3.29
CA THR A 48 -1.31 -11.10 4.31
C THR A 48 -2.20 -10.62 5.44
N ILE A 49 -2.09 -9.35 5.85
CA ILE A 49 -2.95 -8.74 6.88
C ILE A 49 -4.40 -8.64 6.38
N LEU A 50 -4.62 -8.12 5.17
CA LEU A 50 -5.99 -7.91 4.69
C LEU A 50 -6.71 -9.21 4.38
N ASN A 51 -6.00 -10.17 3.76
CA ASN A 51 -6.54 -11.45 3.29
C ASN A 51 -7.88 -11.34 2.52
N ASN A 52 -8.17 -10.18 1.92
CA ASN A 52 -9.46 -9.86 1.32
C ASN A 52 -9.31 -8.88 0.16
N LYS A 53 -9.57 -9.37 -1.06
CA LYS A 53 -9.41 -8.61 -2.31
C LYS A 53 -10.35 -7.41 -2.42
N SER A 54 -11.55 -7.49 -1.84
CA SER A 54 -12.50 -6.37 -1.83
C SER A 54 -12.00 -5.24 -0.94
N LEU A 55 -11.36 -5.59 0.18
CA LEU A 55 -10.77 -4.62 1.09
C LEU A 55 -9.52 -3.96 0.48
N GLU A 56 -8.68 -4.73 -0.22
CA GLU A 56 -7.56 -4.19 -1.01
C GLU A 56 -8.04 -3.09 -1.99
N LYS A 57 -9.11 -3.37 -2.76
CA LYS A 57 -9.70 -2.39 -3.70
C LYS A 57 -10.28 -1.16 -2.99
N LYS A 58 -10.95 -1.36 -1.86
CA LYS A 58 -11.53 -0.27 -1.07
C LYS A 58 -10.43 0.69 -0.59
N TYR A 59 -9.34 0.15 -0.07
CA TYR A 59 -8.21 0.94 0.43
C TYR A 59 -7.39 1.58 -0.68
N ASP A 60 -7.20 0.91 -1.82
CA ASP A 60 -6.61 1.53 -3.00
C ASP A 60 -7.41 2.76 -3.47
N LYS A 61 -8.74 2.64 -3.60
CA LYS A 61 -9.62 3.75 -3.96
C LYS A 61 -9.56 4.90 -2.95
N MET A 62 -9.55 4.57 -1.66
CA MET A 62 -9.42 5.56 -0.58
C MET A 62 -8.09 6.32 -0.66
N LEU A 63 -6.97 5.61 -0.79
CA LEU A 63 -5.65 6.21 -0.87
C LEU A 63 -5.53 7.08 -2.12
N PHE A 64 -6.02 6.61 -3.27
CA PHE A 64 -6.03 7.37 -4.50
C PHE A 64 -6.86 8.65 -4.39
N THR A 65 -8.03 8.58 -3.76
CA THR A 65 -8.87 9.77 -3.54
C THR A 65 -8.15 10.83 -2.72
N ASN A 66 -7.45 10.41 -1.66
CA ASN A 66 -6.78 11.31 -0.71
C ASN A 66 -5.41 11.83 -1.16
N THR A 67 -4.70 11.07 -2.00
CA THR A 67 -3.28 11.34 -2.32
C THR A 67 -2.99 11.49 -3.81
N LYS A 68 -3.91 11.02 -4.67
CA LYS A 68 -3.72 10.80 -6.11
C LYS A 68 -2.65 9.76 -6.44
N VAL A 69 -2.40 8.82 -5.52
CA VAL A 69 -1.50 7.67 -5.70
C VAL A 69 -2.30 6.39 -5.51
N SER A 70 -2.22 5.47 -6.47
CA SER A 70 -2.83 4.14 -6.39
C SER A 70 -1.80 3.12 -5.91
N ILE A 71 -2.20 2.28 -4.95
CA ILE A 71 -1.46 1.10 -4.51
C ILE A 71 -1.25 0.16 -5.71
N TYR A 72 -2.33 -0.14 -6.44
CA TYR A 72 -2.27 -1.10 -7.56
C TYR A 72 -1.26 -0.68 -8.63
N GLU A 73 -1.36 0.56 -9.14
CA GLU A 73 -0.46 1.07 -10.18
C GLU A 73 0.99 1.14 -9.68
N THR A 74 1.21 1.60 -8.44
CA THR A 74 2.54 1.69 -7.84
C THR A 74 3.22 0.32 -7.76
N ILE A 75 2.49 -0.70 -7.29
CA ILE A 75 3.01 -2.05 -7.15
C ILE A 75 3.19 -2.74 -8.51
N LYS A 76 2.29 -2.50 -9.47
CA LYS A 76 2.45 -3.01 -10.84
C LYS A 76 3.76 -2.52 -11.44
N GLN A 77 4.01 -1.21 -11.39
CA GLN A 77 5.25 -0.60 -11.90
C GLN A 77 6.50 -1.12 -11.15
N ALA A 78 6.40 -1.32 -9.83
CA ALA A 78 7.50 -1.88 -9.04
C ALA A 78 7.85 -3.30 -9.49
N LYS A 79 6.85 -4.17 -9.71
CA LYS A 79 7.06 -5.54 -10.20
C LYS A 79 7.65 -5.57 -11.61
N GLU A 80 7.18 -4.70 -12.50
CA GLU A 80 7.73 -4.58 -13.85
C GLU A 80 9.23 -4.21 -13.80
N LYS A 81 9.63 -3.27 -12.94
CA LYS A 81 11.04 -2.91 -12.76
C LYS A 81 11.91 -4.04 -12.20
N LEU A 82 11.37 -4.89 -11.32
CA LEU A 82 12.11 -6.05 -10.80
C LEU A 82 12.31 -7.13 -11.86
N ASN A 83 11.32 -7.36 -12.72
CA ASN A 83 11.40 -8.37 -13.77
C ASN A 83 12.34 -7.96 -14.93
N HIS A 84 12.68 -6.67 -15.03
CA HIS A 84 13.59 -6.12 -16.05
C HIS A 84 14.86 -5.53 -15.41
N ALA A 85 15.15 -5.85 -14.15
CA ALA A 85 16.42 -5.52 -13.54
C ALA A 85 17.52 -6.39 -14.20
N PRO A 86 18.67 -5.80 -14.62
CA PRO A 86 19.76 -6.54 -15.24
C PRO A 86 20.40 -7.57 -14.32
#